data_AF-A0A7X8YTS2-F1
#
_entry.id   AF-A0A7X8YTS2-F1
#
_cell.length_a   1.000
_cell.length_b   1.000
_cell.length_c   1.000
_cell.angle_alpha   90.00
_cell.angle_beta   90.00
_cell.angle_gamma   90.00
#
_symmetry.space_group_name_H-M   'P 1'
#
loop_
_entity.id
_entity.type
_entity.pdbx_description
1 polymer ?
#
loop_
_entity_poly.entity_id
_entity_poly.type
_entity_poly.pdbx_seq_one_letter_code
_entity_poly.pdbx_strand_id
1 'polypeptide(L)'
;MTGIVILCLGLFCALSPAGRPTLAAGPAAAETITVYNPMGTPPPVTLRPQAPRLDTLEGKTLYFVNTGFIGGDRLMAVMSDWFKANYPGTRIVYKESGAGVSALSPALWDEITREGDAAIVGLGH
;
A
#
# COMPACT_ATOMS: atom_id res chain seq x y z
N MET A 1 33.19 63.30 -1.11
CA MET A 1 34.17 63.13 -2.19
C MET A 1 35.19 62.10 -1.75
N THR A 2 35.43 61.08 -2.60
CA THR A 2 36.66 60.26 -2.75
C THR A 2 37.14 59.48 -1.52
N GLY A 3 37.24 58.15 -1.48
CA GLY A 3 37.38 57.14 -2.52
C GLY A 3 38.79 56.52 -2.50
N ILE A 4 38.89 55.29 -1.95
CA ILE A 4 39.82 54.17 -2.26
C ILE A 4 41.33 54.42 -2.14
N VAL A 5 42.05 53.57 -1.38
CA VAL A 5 43.17 52.72 -1.87
C VAL A 5 43.46 51.58 -0.87
N ILE A 6 43.47 50.37 -1.41
CA ILE A 6 43.90 49.09 -0.83
C ILE A 6 45.43 49.10 -0.68
N LEU A 7 45.94 48.65 0.47
CA LEU A 7 47.32 48.16 0.56
C LEU A 7 47.36 46.85 1.36
N CYS A 8 47.33 45.74 0.62
CA CYS A 8 47.89 44.48 1.07
C CYS A 8 49.38 44.68 1.34
N LEU A 9 49.86 44.39 2.55
CA LEU A 9 51.14 43.72 2.80
C LEU A 9 51.30 43.50 4.30
N GLY A 10 51.31 42.24 4.74
CA GLY A 10 51.47 41.93 6.15
C GLY A 10 51.32 40.46 6.45
N LEU A 11 52.14 39.65 5.79
CA LEU A 11 52.43 38.24 6.06
C LEU A 11 52.61 37.98 7.57
N PHE A 12 51.51 37.66 8.28
CA PHE A 12 51.60 36.98 9.56
C PHE A 12 51.38 35.51 9.33
N CYS A 13 52.52 34.84 9.24
CA CYS A 13 52.71 33.42 9.31
C CYS A 13 51.78 32.81 10.36
N ALA A 14 51.03 31.79 9.94
CA ALA A 14 50.16 31.01 10.80
C ALA A 14 50.94 30.47 12.01
N LEU A 15 50.75 31.09 13.17
CA LEU A 15 51.03 30.47 14.46
C LEU A 15 49.94 29.43 14.70
N SER A 16 50.13 28.25 14.12
CA SER A 16 49.44 27.04 14.56
C SER A 16 49.63 26.92 16.08
N PRO A 17 48.58 26.72 16.89
CA PRO A 17 48.76 26.36 18.27
C PRO A 17 49.46 25.01 18.31
N ALA A 18 50.77 25.04 18.59
CA ALA A 18 51.53 23.87 18.98
C ALA A 18 50.85 23.29 20.22
N GLY A 19 50.35 22.06 20.10
CA GLY A 19 49.77 21.34 21.23
C GLY A 19 48.30 20.94 21.11
N ARG A 20 47.78 20.72 19.90
CA ARG A 20 46.78 19.65 19.78
C ARG A 20 47.55 18.36 19.53
N PRO A 21 47.44 17.33 20.38
CA PRO A 21 47.91 16.03 19.98
C PRO A 21 47.19 15.71 18.68
N THR A 22 47.94 15.62 17.59
CA THR A 22 47.48 14.91 16.41
C THR A 22 47.15 13.53 16.94
N LEU A 23 45.86 13.18 17.02
CA LEU A 23 45.52 11.78 17.16
C LEU A 23 46.13 11.16 15.92
N ALA A 24 47.27 10.50 16.09
CA ALA A 24 47.74 9.59 15.07
C ALA A 24 46.54 8.67 14.85
N ALA A 25 45.97 8.72 13.64
CA ALA A 25 45.25 7.59 13.12
C ALA A 25 46.31 6.48 12.94
N GLY A 26 46.80 5.93 14.05
CA GLY A 26 47.21 4.53 14.07
C GLY A 26 46.02 3.76 13.51
N PRO A 27 46.24 2.68 12.74
CA PRO A 27 45.14 1.99 12.07
C PRO A 27 44.07 1.75 13.12
N ALA A 28 43.00 2.55 13.07
CA ALA A 28 41.84 2.27 13.86
C ALA A 28 41.43 0.94 13.27
N ALA A 29 41.66 -0.13 14.02
CA ALA A 29 41.07 -1.40 13.71
C ALA A 29 39.59 -1.08 13.71
N ALA A 30 39.06 -0.78 12.52
CA ALA A 30 37.68 -0.43 12.34
C ALA A 30 36.94 -1.60 12.95
N GLU A 31 36.24 -1.37 14.06
CA GLU A 31 35.56 -2.45 14.75
C GLU A 31 34.67 -3.12 13.73
N THR A 32 34.90 -4.41 13.51
CA THR A 32 34.17 -5.17 12.51
C THR A 32 32.71 -5.21 12.92
N ILE A 33 31.88 -4.39 12.28
CA ILE A 33 30.43 -4.45 12.49
C ILE A 33 29.87 -5.61 11.67
N THR A 34 29.00 -6.40 12.30
CA THR A 34 28.25 -7.43 11.59
C THR A 34 27.05 -6.77 10.93
N VAL A 35 27.01 -6.78 9.59
CA VAL A 35 25.87 -6.29 8.81
C VAL A 35 25.06 -7.48 8.34
N TYR A 36 23.82 -7.58 8.80
CA TYR A 36 22.89 -8.61 8.36
C TYR A 36 22.31 -8.26 6.99
N ASN A 37 22.12 -9.27 6.14
CA ASN A 37 21.39 -9.10 4.88
C ASN A 37 19.91 -8.79 5.21
N PRO A 38 19.36 -7.63 4.79
CA PRO A 38 17.95 -7.31 5.03
C PRO A 38 16.98 -8.20 4.24
N MET A 39 17.49 -8.95 3.25
CA MET A 39 16.69 -9.90 2.48
C MET A 39 16.42 -11.16 3.31
N GLY A 40 15.21 -11.25 3.85
CA GLY A 40 14.68 -12.48 4.43
C GLY A 40 14.29 -13.49 3.34
N THR A 41 14.16 -14.76 3.72
CA THR A 41 13.49 -15.77 2.90
C THR A 41 11.99 -15.72 3.23
N PRO A 42 11.10 -15.44 2.26
CA PRO A 42 9.67 -15.46 2.53
C PRO A 42 9.24 -16.84 3.01
N PRO A 43 8.27 -16.93 3.95
CA PRO A 43 7.77 -18.22 4.39
C PRO A 43 7.16 -18.98 3.20
N PRO A 44 7.14 -20.32 3.24
CA PRO A 44 6.43 -21.12 2.24
C PRO A 44 4.98 -20.64 2.11
N VAL A 45 4.56 -20.35 0.88
CA VAL A 45 3.19 -19.91 0.59
C VAL A 45 2.34 -21.12 0.25
N THR A 46 1.26 -21.34 1.00
CA THR A 46 0.25 -22.33 0.61
C THR A 46 -0.70 -21.69 -0.39
N LEU A 47 -0.75 -22.22 -1.61
CA LEU A 47 -1.68 -21.76 -2.62
C LEU A 47 -3.11 -22.14 -2.24
N ARG A 48 -4.00 -21.15 -2.26
CA ARG A 48 -5.45 -21.35 -2.12
C ARG A 48 -6.05 -21.23 -3.51
N PRO A 49 -6.81 -22.23 -4.01
CA PRO A 49 -7.42 -22.13 -5.32
C PRO A 49 -8.41 -20.96 -5.34
N GLN A 50 -8.56 -20.35 -6.52
CA GLN A 50 -9.62 -19.37 -6.75
C GLN A 50 -10.99 -20.05 -6.64
N ALA A 51 -12.03 -19.26 -6.37
CA ALA A 51 -13.40 -19.77 -6.40
C ALA A 51 -13.69 -20.41 -7.77
N PRO A 52 -14.37 -21.57 -7.82
CA PRO A 52 -14.77 -22.19 -9.08
C PRO A 52 -15.60 -21.21 -9.92
N ARG A 53 -15.39 -21.24 -11.24
CA ARG A 53 -16.15 -20.39 -12.15
C ARG A 53 -17.57 -20.93 -12.30
N LEU A 54 -18.55 -20.04 -12.33
CA LEU A 54 -19.92 -20.39 -12.71
C LEU A 54 -19.98 -20.65 -14.22
N ASP A 55 -20.68 -21.72 -14.61
CA ASP A 55 -20.90 -22.07 -16.02
C ASP A 55 -21.95 -21.15 -16.69
N THR A 56 -22.88 -20.61 -15.89
CA THR A 56 -23.93 -19.68 -16.32
C THR A 56 -24.33 -18.76 -15.17
N LEU A 57 -24.91 -17.61 -15.52
CA LEU A 57 -25.53 -16.68 -14.56
C LEU A 57 -27.06 -16.85 -14.46
N GLU A 58 -27.68 -17.59 -15.38
CA GLU A 58 -29.13 -17.79 -15.38
C GLU A 58 -29.60 -18.48 -14.08
N GLY A 59 -30.59 -17.89 -13.42
CA GLY A 59 -31.13 -18.36 -12.14
C GLY A 59 -30.18 -18.18 -10.95
N LYS A 60 -29.04 -17.49 -11.12
CA LYS A 60 -28.05 -17.29 -10.04
C LYS A 60 -28.32 -16.03 -9.24
N THR A 61 -27.81 -15.99 -8.02
CA THR A 61 -27.76 -14.81 -7.17
C THR A 61 -26.35 -14.25 -7.14
N LEU A 62 -26.20 -13.01 -7.60
CA LEU A 62 -24.95 -12.25 -7.52
C LEU A 62 -25.04 -11.16 -6.46
N TYR A 63 -24.09 -11.15 -5.53
CA TYR A 63 -23.94 -10.09 -4.54
C TYR A 63 -22.97 -9.01 -5.05
N PHE A 64 -23.41 -7.75 -5.01
CA PHE A 64 -22.59 -6.58 -5.25
C PHE A 64 -22.38 -5.88 -3.90
N VAL A 65 -21.17 -5.95 -3.38
CA VAL A 65 -20.85 -5.43 -2.05
C VAL A 65 -19.95 -4.21 -2.16
N ASN A 66 -20.51 -3.04 -1.93
CA ASN A 66 -19.75 -1.80 -1.85
C ASN A 66 -19.11 -1.68 -0.47
N THR A 67 -17.78 -1.58 -0.43
CA THR A 67 -17.03 -1.40 0.82
C THR A 67 -16.69 0.07 1.07
N GLY A 68 -17.56 1.00 0.67
CA GLY A 68 -17.48 2.41 1.06
C GLY A 68 -16.27 3.19 0.55
N PHE A 69 -15.54 2.67 -0.44
CA PHE A 69 -14.46 3.43 -1.08
C PHE A 69 -15.03 4.61 -1.86
N ILE A 70 -14.31 5.74 -1.91
CA ILE A 70 -14.80 6.97 -2.56
C ILE A 70 -15.09 6.69 -4.04
N GLY A 71 -16.34 6.94 -4.45
CA GLY A 71 -16.83 6.69 -5.81
C GLY A 71 -17.15 5.22 -6.13
N GLY A 72 -16.90 4.30 -5.19
CA GLY A 72 -17.25 2.89 -5.32
C GLY A 72 -18.76 2.68 -5.38
N ASP A 73 -19.52 3.44 -4.62
CA ASP A 73 -20.99 3.47 -4.63
C ASP A 73 -21.56 3.68 -6.04
N ARG A 74 -21.06 4.68 -6.77
CA ARG A 74 -21.53 4.97 -8.13
C ARG A 74 -21.20 3.85 -9.11
N LEU A 75 -19.97 3.35 -9.07
CA LEU A 75 -19.55 2.26 -9.95
C LEU A 75 -20.36 0.99 -9.67
N MET A 76 -20.49 0.62 -8.40
CA MET A 76 -21.21 -0.59 -7.98
C MET A 76 -22.69 -0.50 -8.34
N ALA A 77 -23.32 0.68 -8.17
CA ALA A 77 -24.71 0.90 -8.56
C ALA A 77 -24.90 0.73 -10.08
N VAL A 78 -24.09 1.40 -10.90
CA VAL A 78 -24.18 1.32 -12.36
C VAL A 78 -23.94 -0.10 -12.87
N MET A 79 -22.97 -0.83 -12.30
CA MET A 79 -22.74 -2.23 -12.67
C MET A 79 -23.92 -3.10 -12.27
N SER A 80 -24.43 -2.98 -11.05
CA SER A 80 -25.62 -3.71 -10.60
C SER A 80 -26.80 -3.48 -11.54
N ASP A 81 -27.05 -2.24 -11.94
CA ASP A 81 -28.16 -1.91 -12.82
C ASP A 81 -27.96 -2.42 -14.25
N TRP A 82 -26.73 -2.38 -14.75
CA TRP A 82 -26.40 -3.03 -16.02
C TRP A 82 -26.66 -4.54 -15.96
N PHE A 83 -26.29 -5.22 -14.88
CA PHE A 83 -26.56 -6.66 -14.73
C PHE A 83 -28.06 -6.96 -14.66
N LYS A 84 -28.85 -6.17 -13.91
CA LYS A 84 -30.31 -6.33 -13.88
C LYS A 84 -30.94 -6.17 -15.28
N ALA A 85 -30.42 -5.25 -16.09
CA ALA A 85 -30.94 -5.00 -17.44
C ALA A 85 -30.52 -6.07 -18.46
N ASN A 86 -29.29 -6.59 -18.36
CA ASN A 86 -28.71 -7.49 -19.37
C ASN A 86 -28.80 -8.97 -18.99
N TYR A 87 -29.04 -9.28 -17.72
CA TYR A 87 -29.21 -10.63 -17.18
C TYR A 87 -30.48 -10.72 -16.33
N PRO A 88 -31.68 -10.62 -16.93
CA PRO A 88 -32.94 -10.56 -16.19
C PRO A 88 -33.27 -11.85 -15.42
N GLY A 89 -32.69 -12.99 -15.81
CA GLY A 89 -32.79 -14.26 -15.09
C GLY A 89 -31.86 -14.38 -13.88
N THR A 90 -30.99 -13.39 -13.66
CA THR A 90 -30.02 -13.36 -12.56
C THR A 90 -30.52 -12.43 -11.46
N ARG A 91 -30.57 -12.91 -10.22
CA ARG A 91 -30.91 -12.08 -9.06
C ARG A 91 -29.69 -11.26 -8.64
N ILE A 92 -29.83 -9.94 -8.65
CA ILE A 92 -28.77 -9.01 -8.22
C ILE A 92 -29.11 -8.47 -6.83
N VAL A 93 -28.23 -8.71 -5.85
CA VAL A 93 -28.35 -8.22 -4.48
C VAL A 93 -27.26 -7.19 -4.21
N TYR A 94 -27.65 -5.95 -3.95
CA TYR A 94 -26.72 -4.86 -3.65
C TYR A 94 -26.61 -4.66 -2.13
N LYS A 95 -25.39 -4.54 -1.61
CA LYS A 95 -25.09 -4.37 -0.18
C LYS A 95 -24.06 -3.27 0.02
N GLU A 96 -24.28 -2.48 1.07
CA GLU A 96 -23.32 -1.52 1.60
C GLU A 96 -22.70 -2.09 2.87
N SER A 97 -21.37 -2.11 2.96
CA SER A 97 -20.66 -2.68 4.12
C SER A 97 -19.82 -1.66 4.90
N GLY A 98 -19.61 -0.44 4.39
CA GLY A 98 -18.67 0.51 4.97
C GLY A 98 -17.21 0.23 4.61
N ALA A 99 -16.28 1.05 5.11
CA ALA A 99 -14.93 1.22 4.59
C ALA A 99 -14.02 -0.04 4.69
N GLY A 100 -13.88 -0.74 3.57
CA GLY A 100 -12.90 -1.81 3.34
C GLY A 100 -13.41 -3.24 3.53
N VAL A 101 -12.69 -4.21 2.95
CA VAL A 101 -13.06 -5.65 3.03
C VAL A 101 -12.95 -6.23 4.43
N SER A 102 -12.07 -5.67 5.26
CA SER A 102 -12.01 -6.01 6.69
C SER A 102 -13.27 -5.58 7.46
N ALA A 103 -14.07 -4.65 6.92
CA ALA A 103 -15.32 -4.20 7.53
C ALA A 103 -16.53 -5.08 7.17
N LEU A 104 -16.36 -6.10 6.31
CA LEU A 104 -17.41 -7.05 6.00
C LEU A 104 -17.76 -7.86 7.26
N SER A 105 -18.95 -7.59 7.81
CA SER A 105 -19.42 -8.26 9.02
C SER A 105 -19.52 -9.78 8.80
N PRO A 106 -19.27 -10.61 9.84
CA PRO A 106 -19.48 -12.05 9.75
C PRO A 106 -20.89 -12.41 9.27
N ALA A 107 -21.92 -11.66 9.72
CA ALA A 107 -23.29 -11.87 9.30
C ALA A 107 -23.50 -11.67 7.79
N LEU A 108 -22.83 -10.67 7.20
CA LEU A 108 -22.88 -10.45 5.74
C LEU A 108 -22.15 -11.56 4.99
N TRP A 109 -21.02 -12.05 5.50
CA TRP A 109 -20.35 -13.21 4.92
C TRP A 109 -21.18 -14.48 4.97
N ASP A 110 -21.86 -14.73 6.09
CA ASP A 110 -22.76 -15.86 6.27
C ASP A 110 -23.96 -15.77 5.32
N GLU A 111 -24.54 -14.57 5.15
CA GLU A 111 -25.59 -14.30 4.19
C GLU A 111 -25.13 -14.62 2.76
N ILE A 112 -23.99 -14.07 2.33
CA ILE A 112 -23.44 -14.29 0.99
C ILE A 112 -23.14 -15.77 0.76
N THR A 113 -22.60 -16.46 1.75
CA THR A 113 -22.27 -17.89 1.66
C THR A 113 -23.52 -18.76 1.54
N ARG A 114 -24.60 -18.40 2.25
CA ARG A 114 -25.85 -19.16 2.26
C ARG A 114 -26.70 -18.88 1.02
N GLU A 115 -26.70 -17.66 0.51
CA GLU A 115 -27.66 -17.23 -0.52
C GLU A 115 -27.05 -16.84 -1.87
N GLY A 116 -25.74 -16.58 -1.92
CA GLY A 116 -25.04 -16.11 -3.11
C GLY A 116 -24.40 -17.27 -3.87
N ASP A 117 -24.48 -17.21 -5.19
CA ASP A 117 -23.68 -18.06 -6.08
C ASP A 117 -22.32 -17.41 -6.37
N ALA A 118 -22.24 -16.09 -6.35
CA ALA A 118 -20.99 -15.33 -6.43
C ALA A 118 -21.13 -13.92 -5.82
N ALA A 119 -19.99 -13.29 -5.53
CA ALA A 119 -19.92 -11.94 -5.00
C ALA A 119 -18.86 -11.10 -5.74
N ILE A 120 -19.20 -9.84 -6.00
CA ILE A 120 -18.31 -8.78 -6.48
C ILE A 120 -18.14 -7.79 -5.32
N VAL A 121 -16.90 -7.64 -4.85
CA VAL A 121 -16.57 -6.86 -3.66
C VAL A 121 -15.69 -5.67 -4.05
N GLY A 122 -16.20 -4.45 -3.84
CA GLY A 122 -15.55 -3.21 -4.28
C GLY A 122 -14.48 -2.71 -3.30
N LEU A 123 -13.30 -3.32 -3.32
CA LEU A 123 -12.19 -3.11 -2.36
C LEU A 123 -11.62 -1.68 -2.26
N GLY A 124 -11.61 -0.91 -3.35
CA GLY A 124 -10.85 0.36 -3.40
C GLY A 124 -9.32 0.16 -3.51
N HIS A 125 -8.57 1.26 -3.54
CA HIS A 125 -7.10 1.30 -3.61
C HIS A 125 -6.47 1.88 -2.35
#